data_AF-A0A939BAU0-F1
#
_entry.id   AF-A0A939BAU0-F1
#
_cell.length_a   1.000
_cell.length_b   1.000
_cell.length_c   1.000
_cell.angle_alpha   90.00
_cell.angle_beta   90.00
_cell.angle_gamma   90.00
#
_symmetry.space_group_name_H-M   'P 1'
#
loop_
_entity.id
_entity.type
_entity.pdbx_description
1 polymer ?
#
loop_
_entity_poly.entity_id
_entity_poly.type
_entity_poly.pdbx_seq_one_letter_code
_entity_poly.pdbx_strand_id
1 'polypeptide(L)' 'LTYMRGLSPNNSMRIGLAFGSYGWAPLGPKQVYAELENAKFQLPVPVVAQQWIPSEENLAELQDTVCKMIEAAQV' A
#
# COMPACT_ATOMS: atom_id res chain seq x y z
N LEU A 1 14.30 12.46 -0.83
CA LEU A 1 15.46 11.57 -0.66
C LEU A 1 15.06 10.47 0.31
N THR A 2 14.57 9.34 -0.18
CA THR A 2 14.25 8.17 0.66
C THR A 2 14.86 6.96 -0.04
N TYR A 3 16.15 6.74 0.18
CA TYR A 3 16.86 5.64 -0.46
C TYR A 3 16.57 4.35 0.31
N MET A 4 15.59 3.57 -0.15
CA MET A 4 15.21 2.27 0.44
C MET A 4 15.92 1.08 -0.24
N ARG A 5 16.61 1.33 -1.35
CA ARG A 5 17.23 0.30 -2.19
C ARG A 5 18.49 -0.25 -1.51
N GLY A 6 18.53 -1.56 -1.26
CA GLY A 6 19.71 -2.24 -0.71
C GLY A 6 19.87 -2.17 0.81
N LEU A 7 18.87 -1.69 1.56
CA LEU A 7 18.98 -1.48 3.01
C LEU A 7 18.55 -2.67 3.90
N SER A 8 18.28 -3.86 3.37
CA SER A 8 18.02 -5.06 4.21
C SER A 8 18.02 -6.36 3.42
N PRO A 9 18.32 -7.51 4.05
CA PRO A 9 18.11 -8.82 3.44
C PRO A 9 16.62 -9.01 3.10
N ASN A 10 16.40 -9.91 2.15
CA ASN A 10 15.11 -10.26 1.57
C ASN A 10 14.24 -10.98 2.62
N ASN A 11 13.64 -10.23 3.55
CA ASN A 11 12.88 -10.79 4.67
C ASN A 11 11.39 -10.76 4.31
N SER A 12 10.76 -11.94 4.31
CA SER A 12 9.32 -12.15 4.06
C SER A 12 8.38 -11.42 5.05
N MET A 13 8.92 -10.79 6.10
CA MET A 13 8.17 -10.03 7.10
C MET A 13 7.79 -8.60 6.67
N ARG A 14 8.18 -8.16 5.47
CA ARG A 14 7.89 -6.80 4.99
C ARG A 14 6.63 -6.79 4.16
N ILE A 15 5.52 -6.43 4.79
CA ILE A 15 4.22 -6.32 4.11
C ILE A 15 3.90 -4.85 3.95
N GLY A 16 3.50 -4.47 2.74
CA GLY A 16 3.21 -3.10 2.37
C GLY A 16 1.82 -2.95 1.76
N LEU A 17 1.28 -1.74 1.89
CA LEU A 17 0.05 -1.32 1.24
C LEU A 17 0.26 0.12 0.74
N ALA A 18 0.09 0.34 -0.56
CA ALA A 18 0.03 1.67 -1.11
C ALA A 18 -1.43 2.13 -1.19
N PHE A 19 -1.73 3.26 -0.56
CA PHE A 19 -3.06 3.86 -0.58
C PHE A 19 -2.96 5.38 -0.70
N GLY A 20 -4.03 6.03 -1.18
CA GLY A 20 -4.13 7.48 -1.16
C GLY A 20 -5.21 8.02 -2.08
N SER A 21 -5.62 9.27 -1.82
CA SER A 21 -6.53 9.98 -2.72
C SER A 21 -5.79 10.65 -3.88
N TYR A 22 -6.52 10.94 -4.95
CA TYR A 22 -6.02 11.67 -6.11
C TYR A 22 -7.10 12.55 -6.73
N GLY A 23 -6.73 13.64 -7.41
CA GLY A 23 -7.68 14.48 -8.15
C GLY A 23 -7.94 13.94 -9.55
N TRP A 24 -6.98 14.19 -10.45
CA TRP A 24 -7.15 13.92 -11.88
C TRP A 24 -6.61 12.55 -12.32
N ALA A 25 -5.53 12.06 -11.70
CA ALA A 25 -4.93 10.78 -12.05
C ALA A 25 -4.32 10.08 -10.81
N PRO A 26 -4.40 8.75 -10.70
CA PRO A 26 -3.93 7.99 -9.54
C PRO A 26 -2.41 7.74 -9.53
N LEU A 27 -1.62 8.65 -10.12
CA LEU A 27 -0.20 8.41 -10.36
C LEU A 27 0.59 8.30 -9.04
N GLY A 28 0.26 9.13 -8.04
CA GLY A 28 0.94 9.13 -6.75
C GLY A 28 0.88 7.78 -6.04
N PRO A 29 -0.33 7.25 -5.71
CA PRO A 29 -0.45 5.93 -5.10
C PRO A 29 0.21 4.80 -5.92
N LYS A 30 0.10 4.85 -7.26
CA LYS A 30 0.74 3.86 -8.15
C LYS A 30 2.26 3.91 -8.10
N GLN A 31 2.86 5.10 -8.04
CA GLN A 31 4.31 5.25 -7.90
C GLN A 31 4.79 4.71 -6.55
N VAL A 32 4.05 4.97 -5.46
CA VAL A 32 4.37 4.39 -4.15
C VAL A 32 4.31 2.86 -4.18
N TYR A 33 3.29 2.28 -4.82
CA TYR A 33 3.19 0.82 -4.99
C TYR A 33 4.42 0.25 -5.72
N ALA A 34 4.80 0.86 -6.84
CA ALA A 34 5.97 0.43 -7.61
C ALA A 34 7.28 0.55 -6.81
N GLU A 35 7.45 1.61 -6.02
CA GLU A 35 8.63 1.76 -5.17
C GLU A 35 8.67 0.73 -4.03
N LEU A 36 7.53 0.39 -3.43
CA LEU A 36 7.45 -0.69 -2.44
C LEU A 36 7.78 -2.06 -3.05
N GLU A 37 7.29 -2.34 -4.26
CA GLU A 37 7.59 -3.57 -5.00
C GLU A 37 9.08 -3.64 -5.36
N ASN A 38 9.65 -2.53 -5.83
CA ASN A 38 11.09 -2.39 -6.08
C ASN A 38 11.92 -2.60 -4.80
N ALA A 39 11.39 -2.18 -3.65
CA ALA A 39 11.98 -2.39 -2.33
C ALA A 39 11.69 -3.80 -1.73
N LYS A 40 11.08 -4.71 -2.51
CA LYS A 40 10.81 -6.11 -2.14
C LYS A 40 9.85 -6.28 -0.96
N PHE A 41 8.88 -5.38 -0.82
CA PHE A 41 7.74 -5.60 0.06
C PHE A 41 6.79 -6.64 -0.55
N GLN A 42 6.18 -7.46 0.29
CA GLN A 42 5.01 -8.24 -0.08
C GLN A 42 3.80 -7.31 -0.14
N LEU A 43 3.14 -7.25 -1.28
CA LEU A 43 2.00 -6.38 -1.53
C LEU A 43 0.76 -7.24 -1.82
N PRO A 44 0.16 -7.88 -0.79
CA PRO A 44 -0.95 -8.83 -0.96
C PRO A 44 -2.24 -8.17 -1.43
N VAL A 45 -2.32 -6.84 -1.34
CA VAL A 45 -3.48 -6.03 -1.73
C VAL A 45 -3.03 -5.08 -2.85
N PRO A 46 -3.84 -4.90 -3.91
CA PRO A 46 -3.55 -3.91 -4.95
C PRO A 46 -3.55 -2.49 -4.38
N VAL A 47 -2.99 -1.54 -5.13
CA VAL A 47 -3.03 -0.12 -4.77
C VAL A 47 -4.47 0.36 -4.53
N VAL A 48 -4.73 0.97 -3.38
CA VAL A 48 -6.04 1.58 -3.06
C VAL A 48 -5.99 3.06 -3.43
N ALA A 49 -6.58 3.43 -4.56
CA ALA A 49 -6.59 4.79 -5.06
C ALA A 49 -8.01 5.36 -5.06
N GLN A 50 -8.25 6.39 -4.24
CA GLN A 50 -9.57 7.04 -4.13
C GLN A 50 -9.60 8.35 -4.91
N GLN A 51 -10.62 8.55 -5.76
CA GLN A 51 -10.76 9.83 -6.43
C GLN A 51 -11.39 10.87 -5.49
N TRP A 52 -10.79 12.05 -5.39
CA TRP A 52 -11.21 13.15 -4.53
C TRP A 52 -11.21 12.82 -3.03
N ILE A 53 -12.06 13.52 -2.27
CA ILE A 53 -12.18 13.34 -0.83
C ILE A 53 -12.94 12.02 -0.58
N PRO A 54 -12.36 11.05 0.16
CA PRO A 54 -13.02 9.80 0.50
C PRO A 54 -14.27 10.02 1.36
N SER A 55 -15.30 9.18 1.17
CA SER A 55 -16.42 9.10 2.11
C SER A 55 -16.04 8.30 3.37
N GLU A 56 -16.86 8.36 4.42
CA GLU A 56 -16.69 7.51 5.60
C GLU A 56 -16.74 6.02 5.25
N GLU A 57 -17.58 5.62 4.29
CA GLU A 57 -17.66 4.25 3.79
C GLU A 57 -16.34 3.83 3.14
N ASN A 58 -15.74 4.68 2.30
CA ASN A 58 -14.43 4.36 1.70
C ASN A 58 -13.33 4.21 2.74
N LEU A 59 -13.37 5.00 3.81
CA LEU A 59 -12.41 4.89 4.92
C LEU A 59 -12.64 3.60 5.72
N ALA A 60 -13.89 3.21 5.97
CA ALA A 60 -14.22 1.96 6.64
C ALA A 60 -13.79 0.73 5.82
N GLU A 61 -14.01 0.75 4.50
CA GLU A 61 -13.54 -0.29 3.59
C GLU A 61 -12.01 -0.42 3.58
N LEU A 62 -11.29 0.72 3.57
CA LEU A 62 -9.83 0.71 3.67
C LEU A 62 -9.36 0.13 5.00
N GLN A 63 -10.02 0.48 6.11
CA GLN A 63 -9.71 -0.07 7.43
C GLN A 63 -9.91 -1.59 7.48
N ASP A 64 -11.06 -2.08 7.00
CA ASP A 64 -11.36 -3.51 6.92
C ASP A 64 -10.36 -4.27 6.04
N THR A 65 -9.96 -3.66 4.92
CA THR A 65 -8.92 -4.20 4.04
C THR A 65 -7.59 -4.36 4.78
N VAL A 66 -7.18 -3.38 5.59
CA VAL A 66 -5.95 -3.47 6.40
C VAL A 66 -6.06 -4.55 7.48
N CYS A 67 -7.21 -4.65 8.18
CA CYS A 67 -7.44 -5.70 9.17
C CYS A 67 -7.27 -7.10 8.56
N LYS A 68 -7.95 -7.36 7.44
CA LYS A 68 -7.85 -8.63 6.71
C LYS A 68 -6.44 -8.92 6.23
N MET A 69 -5.72 -7.91 5.77
CA MET A 69 -4.32 -8.04 5.33
C MET A 69 -3.41 -8.47 6.49
N ILE A 70 -3.58 -7.90 7.68
CA ILE A 70 -2.78 -8.23 8.85
C ILE A 70 -3.12 -9.63 9.36
N GLU A 71 -4.39 -10.00 9.39
CA GLU A 71 -4.82 -11.34 9.80
C GLU A 71 -4.23 -12.43 8.88
N ALA A 72 -4.26 -12.20 7.56
CA ALA A 72 -3.65 -13.12 6.60
C ALA A 72 -2.12 -13.20 6.71
N ALA A 73 -1.48 -12.16 7.23
CA ALA A 73 -0.04 -12.05 7.39
C ALA A 73 0.52 -12.73 8.65
N GLN A 74 -0.33 -13.00 9.65
CA GLN A 74 0.08 -13.61 10.93
C GLN A 74 0.16 -15.15 10.89
N VAL A 75 -0.08 -15.76 9.73
CA VAL A 75 -0.10 -17.22 9.50
C VAL A 75 1.25 -17.73 8.99
#